data_AF-A0AA96KJ48-F1
#
_entry.id   AF-A0AA96KJ48-F1
#
_cell.length_a   1.000
_cell.length_b   1.000
_cell.length_c   1.000
_cell.angle_alpha   90.00
_cell.angle_beta   90.00
_cell.angle_gamma   90.00
#
_symmetry.space_group_name_H-M   'P 1'
#
loop_
_entity.id
_entity.type
_entity.pdbx_description
1 polymer ?
#
loop_
_entity_poly.entity_id
_entity_poly.type
_entity_poly.pdbx_seq_one_letter_code
_entity_poly.pdbx_strand_id
1 'polypeptide(L)'
;MKTKNIFVLMLVLLSAVSMADTTNNAEIRQINYNAADDYLFFLTNGRWEVKAADGSISCNPVYVQVNPDLKGRDKLLSIGLAAKLSKSAVRFVGSCRSDNQDYFITTYAIIE
;
A
#
# COMPACT_ATOMS: atom_id res chain seq x y z
N MET A 1 48.74 16.15 2.27
CA MET A 1 47.97 15.00 2.79
C MET A 1 46.59 15.46 3.27
N LYS A 2 45.62 15.74 2.37
CA LYS A 2 44.22 16.15 2.72
C LYS A 2 43.21 15.87 1.58
N THR A 3 43.18 14.64 1.05
CA THR A 3 42.23 14.22 -0.02
C THR A 3 41.33 13.05 0.39
N LYS A 4 41.29 12.65 1.68
CA LYS A 4 40.54 11.48 2.13
C LYS A 4 39.06 11.71 2.49
N ASN A 5 38.57 12.96 2.55
CA ASN A 5 37.26 13.25 3.15
C ASN A 5 36.12 13.56 2.16
N ILE A 6 36.39 13.61 0.84
CA ILE A 6 35.36 13.96 -0.15
C ILE A 6 34.54 12.74 -0.60
N PHE A 7 35.08 11.52 -0.48
CA PHE A 7 34.39 10.30 -0.95
C PHE A 7 33.24 9.85 -0.04
N VAL A 8 33.25 10.24 1.24
CA VAL A 8 32.22 9.84 2.22
C VAL A 8 30.90 10.58 2.00
N LEU A 9 30.94 11.80 1.45
CA LEU A 9 29.74 12.63 1.26
C LEU A 9 28.84 12.15 0.09
N MET A 10 29.41 11.44 -0.89
CA MET A 10 28.68 10.98 -2.08
C MET A 10 27.94 9.66 -1.85
N LEU A 11 28.34 8.86 -0.86
CA LEU A 11 27.74 7.56 -0.57
C LEU A 11 26.43 7.66 0.24
N VAL A 12 26.16 8.81 0.86
CA VAL A 12 24.97 9.03 1.72
C VAL A 12 23.71 9.39 0.92
N LEU A 13 23.86 9.74 -0.37
CA LEU A 13 22.73 10.17 -1.22
C LEU A 13 21.99 9.00 -1.91
N LEU A 14 22.46 7.75 -1.77
CA LEU A 14 21.90 6.58 -2.47
C LEU A 14 20.90 5.76 -1.62
N SER A 15 20.62 6.11 -0.37
CA SER A 15 20.02 5.19 0.60
C SER A 15 18.51 5.35 0.89
N ALA A 16 17.72 6.06 0.08
CA ALA A 16 16.30 6.25 0.44
C ALA A 16 15.30 6.30 -0.73
N VAL A 17 15.53 5.54 -1.81
CA VAL A 17 14.39 5.12 -2.65
C VAL A 17 13.63 4.04 -1.90
N SER A 18 12.71 4.45 -1.02
CA SER A 18 11.71 3.55 -0.44
C SER A 18 10.83 3.08 -1.60
N MET A 19 11.05 1.85 -2.05
CA MET A 19 10.15 1.21 -3.00
C MET A 19 8.85 0.90 -2.27
N ALA A 20 7.72 1.28 -2.86
CA ALA A 20 6.41 0.99 -2.29
C ALA A 20 6.14 -0.52 -2.34
N ASP A 21 5.59 -1.04 -1.26
CA ASP A 21 5.17 -2.42 -1.15
C ASP A 21 3.88 -2.65 -1.95
N THR A 22 3.62 -3.90 -2.33
CA THR A 22 2.39 -4.26 -3.05
C THR A 22 1.72 -5.47 -2.45
N THR A 23 0.38 -5.46 -2.41
CA THR A 23 -0.40 -6.67 -2.08
C THR A 23 -0.28 -7.70 -3.21
N ASN A 24 -0.67 -8.94 -2.95
CA ASN A 24 -1.04 -9.89 -3.98
C ASN A 24 -2.30 -9.43 -4.74
N ASN A 25 -2.52 -10.01 -5.92
CA ASN A 25 -3.75 -9.83 -6.68
C ASN A 25 -4.87 -10.64 -6.00
N ALA A 26 -5.95 -9.99 -5.59
CA ALA A 26 -7.11 -10.68 -5.02
C ALA A 26 -8.42 -9.89 -5.21
N GLU A 27 -9.56 -10.60 -5.17
CA GLU A 27 -10.88 -9.98 -5.25
C GLU A 27 -11.23 -9.20 -3.96
N ILE A 28 -11.96 -8.10 -4.10
CA ILE A 28 -12.49 -7.35 -2.95
C ILE A 28 -13.76 -8.05 -2.42
N ARG A 29 -13.63 -8.69 -1.27
CA ARG A 29 -14.77 -9.29 -0.53
C ARG A 29 -15.64 -8.22 0.09
N GLN A 30 -15.07 -7.15 0.65
CA GLN A 30 -15.83 -6.14 1.40
C GLN A 30 -15.18 -4.77 1.31
N ILE A 31 -16.01 -3.73 1.25
CA ILE A 31 -15.61 -2.32 1.30
C ILE A 31 -16.27 -1.73 2.54
N ASN A 32 -15.47 -1.16 3.43
CA ASN A 32 -15.95 -0.50 4.64
C ASN A 32 -15.62 0.98 4.59
N TYR A 33 -16.54 1.80 5.07
CA TYR A 33 -16.31 3.22 5.29
C TYR A 33 -16.68 3.56 6.73
N ASN A 34 -15.71 4.10 7.48
CA ASN A 34 -15.93 4.64 8.81
C ASN A 34 -16.12 6.15 8.69
N ALA A 35 -17.36 6.62 8.88
CA ALA A 35 -17.72 8.02 8.75
C ALA A 35 -17.26 8.90 9.93
N ALA A 36 -16.92 8.31 11.08
CA ALA A 36 -16.45 9.07 12.24
C ALA A 36 -15.02 9.60 12.03
N ASP A 37 -14.17 8.76 11.43
CA ASP A 37 -12.74 9.05 11.22
C ASP A 37 -12.37 9.20 9.74
N ASP A 38 -13.38 9.16 8.86
CA ASP A 38 -13.26 9.31 7.41
C ASP A 38 -12.31 8.29 6.74
N TYR A 39 -12.32 7.04 7.22
CA TYR A 39 -11.48 5.97 6.69
C TYR A 39 -12.23 5.05 5.73
N LEU A 40 -11.58 4.72 4.62
CA LEU A 40 -12.01 3.75 3.64
C LEU A 40 -11.12 2.51 3.71
N PHE A 41 -11.74 1.33 3.75
CA PHE A 41 -11.04 0.05 3.83
C PHE A 41 -11.50 -0.92 2.75
N PHE A 42 -10.56 -1.69 2.21
CA PHE A 42 -10.78 -2.83 1.33
C PHE A 42 -10.32 -4.13 2.00
N LEU A 43 -11.17 -5.16 1.95
CA LEU A 43 -10.91 -6.47 2.52
C LEU A 43 -11.05 -7.55 1.45
N THR A 44 -10.20 -8.58 1.52
CA THR A 44 -10.25 -9.77 0.66
C THR A 44 -10.87 -10.98 1.39
N ASN A 45 -10.93 -12.13 0.72
CA ASN A 45 -11.19 -13.42 1.33
C ASN A 45 -9.93 -13.87 2.09
N GLY A 46 -9.87 -13.59 3.40
CA GLY A 46 -8.70 -13.86 4.23
C GLY A 46 -7.86 -12.61 4.48
N ARG A 47 -6.54 -12.74 4.38
CA ARG A 47 -5.57 -11.64 4.56
C ARG A 47 -4.91 -11.33 3.22
N TRP A 48 -4.50 -10.09 3.03
CA TRP A 48 -3.61 -9.74 1.93
C TRP A 48 -2.20 -10.24 2.24
N GLU A 49 -1.43 -10.58 1.21
CA GLU A 49 0.01 -10.86 1.31
C GLU A 49 0.73 -9.67 0.68
N VAL A 50 1.53 -8.94 1.47
CA VAL A 50 2.26 -7.77 0.99
C VAL A 50 3.72 -8.13 0.81
N LYS A 51 4.25 -7.87 -0.38
CA LYS A 51 5.67 -8.06 -0.69
C LYS A 51 6.38 -6.73 -0.83
N ALA A 52 7.58 -6.69 -0.27
CA ALA A 52 8.55 -5.66 -0.58
C ALA A 52 9.12 -5.85 -1.98
N ALA A 53 9.83 -4.85 -2.48
CA ALA A 53 10.40 -4.87 -3.82
C ALA A 53 11.47 -5.96 -4.04
N ASP A 54 12.09 -6.45 -2.96
CA ASP A 54 13.03 -7.58 -2.99
C ASP A 54 12.33 -8.95 -2.98
N GLY A 55 10.99 -8.98 -2.98
CA GLY A 55 10.17 -10.19 -2.97
C GLY A 55 9.96 -10.80 -1.58
N SER A 56 10.56 -10.24 -0.52
CA SER A 56 10.30 -10.66 0.85
C SER A 56 8.89 -10.25 1.28
N ILE A 57 8.30 -11.02 2.22
CA ILE A 57 7.00 -10.67 2.79
C ILE A 57 7.21 -9.51 3.78
N SER A 58 6.61 -8.36 3.48
CA SER A 58 6.65 -7.16 4.33
C SER A 58 5.63 -7.27 5.46
N CYS A 59 4.37 -7.60 5.14
CA CYS A 59 3.32 -7.87 6.11
C CYS A 59 2.17 -8.68 5.50
N ASN A 60 1.22 -9.10 6.35
CA ASN A 60 0.01 -9.80 5.92
C ASN A 60 -1.24 -9.09 6.48
N PRO A 61 -1.68 -7.95 5.97
CA PRO A 61 -2.70 -7.13 6.61
C PRO A 61 -4.12 -7.70 6.38
N VAL A 62 -5.03 -7.40 7.30
CA VAL A 62 -6.48 -7.67 7.11
C VAL A 62 -7.12 -6.54 6.31
N TYR A 63 -6.71 -5.31 6.59
CA TYR A 63 -7.29 -4.10 6.04
C TYR A 63 -6.30 -3.41 5.12
N VAL A 64 -6.72 -3.17 3.87
CA VAL A 64 -6.11 -2.12 3.06
C VAL A 64 -6.86 -0.83 3.34
N GLN A 65 -6.22 0.09 4.05
CA GLN A 65 -6.78 1.39 4.39
C GLN A 65 -6.31 2.42 3.36
N VAL A 66 -7.22 3.19 2.79
CA VAL A 66 -6.84 4.30 1.92
C VAL A 66 -6.30 5.45 2.77
N ASN A 67 -5.19 6.02 2.34
CA ASN A 67 -4.66 7.23 2.97
C ASN A 67 -5.76 8.33 2.99
N PRO A 68 -6.16 8.85 4.16
CA PRO A 68 -7.24 9.83 4.27
C PRO A 68 -6.96 11.12 3.48
N ASP A 69 -5.70 11.50 3.31
CA ASP A 69 -5.28 12.73 2.62
C ASP A 69 -5.19 12.59 1.09
N LEU A 70 -5.55 11.41 0.55
CA LEU A 70 -5.50 11.15 -0.88
C LEU A 70 -6.59 11.94 -1.63
N LYS A 71 -6.19 12.97 -2.39
CA LYS A 71 -7.12 13.78 -3.22
C LYS A 71 -8.01 12.97 -4.18
N GLY A 72 -7.60 11.75 -4.53
CA GLY A 72 -8.33 10.84 -5.42
C GLY A 72 -9.19 9.79 -4.70
N ARG A 73 -9.44 9.91 -3.39
CA ARG A 73 -10.09 8.87 -2.59
C ARG A 73 -11.44 8.42 -3.14
N ASP A 74 -12.30 9.35 -3.56
CA ASP A 74 -13.62 9.00 -4.11
C ASP A 74 -13.54 8.28 -5.46
N LYS A 75 -12.51 8.60 -6.26
CA LYS A 75 -12.23 7.87 -7.50
C LYS A 75 -11.73 6.46 -7.18
N LEU A 76 -10.85 6.32 -6.19
CA LEU A 76 -10.37 5.03 -5.72
C LEU A 76 -11.51 4.17 -5.15
N LEU A 77 -12.45 4.77 -4.40
CA LEU A 77 -13.67 4.12 -3.96
C LEU A 77 -14.51 3.64 -5.15
N SER A 78 -14.73 4.49 -6.14
CA SER A 78 -15.50 4.15 -7.34
C SER A 78 -14.88 2.99 -8.11
N ILE A 79 -13.54 2.99 -8.27
CA ILE A 79 -12.77 1.90 -8.87
C ILE A 79 -12.90 0.61 -8.06
N GLY A 80 -12.73 0.70 -6.73
CA GLY A 80 -12.86 -0.46 -5.85
C GLY A 80 -14.26 -1.06 -5.85
N LEU A 81 -15.30 -0.22 -5.93
CA LEU A 81 -16.69 -0.67 -6.07
C LEU A 81 -16.91 -1.37 -7.41
N ALA A 82 -16.42 -0.79 -8.51
CA ALA A 82 -16.50 -1.41 -9.83
C ALA A 82 -15.81 -2.77 -9.86
N ALA A 83 -14.58 -2.86 -9.35
CA ALA A 83 -13.83 -4.12 -9.28
C ALA A 83 -14.52 -5.17 -8.41
N LYS A 84 -15.11 -4.77 -7.27
CA LYS A 84 -15.91 -5.67 -6.44
C LYS A 84 -17.14 -6.22 -7.18
N LEU A 85 -17.85 -5.37 -7.91
CA LEU A 85 -19.05 -5.77 -8.65
C LEU A 85 -18.72 -6.64 -9.87
N SER A 86 -17.60 -6.39 -10.54
CA SER A 86 -17.12 -7.20 -11.66
C SER A 86 -16.40 -8.48 -11.24
N LYS A 87 -16.09 -8.65 -9.95
CA LYS A 87 -15.20 -9.70 -9.41
C LYS A 87 -13.79 -9.66 -10.03
N SER A 88 -13.33 -8.46 -10.41
CA SER A 88 -11.96 -8.27 -10.89
C SER A 88 -10.98 -8.38 -9.74
N ALA A 89 -9.80 -8.92 -10.03
CA ALA A 89 -8.71 -8.95 -9.08
C ALA A 89 -8.12 -7.54 -8.94
N VAL A 90 -7.73 -7.18 -7.72
CA VAL A 90 -7.14 -5.88 -7.41
C VAL A 90 -5.82 -6.10 -6.69
N ARG A 91 -4.87 -5.23 -6.98
CA ARG A 91 -3.62 -5.08 -6.23
C ARG A 91 -3.43 -3.66 -5.77
N PHE A 92 -3.03 -3.51 -4.52
CA PHE A 92 -2.79 -2.21 -3.91
C PHE A 92 -1.30 -1.95 -3.76
N VAL A 93 -0.91 -0.69 -3.92
CA VAL A 93 0.46 -0.20 -3.73
C VAL A 93 0.47 0.77 -2.56
N GLY A 94 1.48 0.68 -1.71
CA GLY A 94 1.47 1.39 -0.43
C GLY A 94 2.56 0.93 0.53
N SER A 95 2.25 0.99 1.82
CA SER A 95 3.14 0.56 2.89
C SER A 95 2.39 -0.08 4.05
N CYS A 96 3.02 -1.06 4.69
CA CYS A 96 2.53 -1.62 5.95
C CYS A 96 2.64 -0.57 7.06
N ARG A 97 1.64 -0.50 7.95
CA ARG A 97 1.74 0.33 9.16
C ARG A 97 2.77 -0.25 10.12
N SER A 98 3.70 0.58 10.57
CA SER A 98 4.73 0.17 11.53
C SER A 98 4.17 -0.11 12.92
N ASP A 99 3.08 0.55 13.29
CA ASP A 99 2.42 0.44 14.59
C ASP A 99 1.31 -0.63 14.62
N ASN A 100 0.81 -1.06 13.47
CA ASN A 100 -0.19 -2.14 13.38
C ASN A 100 -0.12 -2.91 12.06
N GLN A 101 0.37 -4.14 12.14
CA GLN A 101 0.57 -5.04 10.98
C GLN A 101 -0.74 -5.57 10.36
N ASP A 102 -1.90 -5.33 10.98
CA ASP A 102 -3.20 -5.65 10.37
C ASP A 102 -3.61 -4.64 9.28
N TYR A 103 -2.88 -3.53 9.13
CA TYR A 103 -3.22 -2.43 8.23
C TYR A 103 -2.12 -2.16 7.22
N PHE A 104 -2.54 -1.96 5.98
CA PHE A 104 -1.71 -1.49 4.88
C PHE A 104 -2.28 -0.20 4.31
N ILE A 105 -1.49 0.87 4.34
CA ILE A 105 -1.90 2.16 3.83
C ILE A 105 -1.65 2.18 2.32
N THR A 106 -2.71 2.31 1.55
CA THR A 106 -2.62 2.42 0.09
C THR A 106 -2.83 3.84 -0.40
N THR A 107 -2.13 4.16 -1.49
CA THR A 107 -2.34 5.38 -2.28
C THR A 107 -2.76 5.09 -3.73
N TYR A 108 -2.75 3.81 -4.13
CA TYR A 108 -2.95 3.41 -5.53
C TYR A 108 -3.46 1.97 -5.63
N ALA A 109 -4.38 1.73 -6.56
CA ALA A 109 -4.87 0.39 -6.90
C ALA A 109 -4.70 0.09 -8.39
N ILE A 110 -4.44 -1.17 -8.69
CA ILE A 110 -4.30 -1.74 -10.03
C ILE A 110 -5.42 -2.77 -10.18
N ILE A 111 -6.19 -2.68 -11.24
CA ILE A 111 -7.26 -3.63 -11.58
C ILE A 111 -6.77 -4.51 -12.73
N GLU A 112 -6.96 -5.82 -12.61
CA GLU A 112 -6.65 -6.83 -13.63
C GLU A 112 -7.91 -7.57 -14.10
#